data_AF-A0A7Y9H5A3-F1
#
_entry.id   AF-A0A7Y9H5A3-F1
#
_cell.length_a   1.000
_cell.length_b   1.000
_cell.length_c   1.000
_cell.angle_alpha   90.00
_cell.angle_beta   90.00
_cell.angle_gamma   90.00
#
_symmetry.space_group_name_H-M   'P 1'
#
loop_
_entity.id
_entity.type
_entity.pdbx_description
1 polymer ?
#
loop_
_entity_poly.entity_id
_entity_poly.type
_entity_poly.pdbx_seq_one_letter_code
_entity_poly.pdbx_strand_id
1 'polypeptide(L)'
;MTHQDPPTTPRGPRWRRAEVWAPVVALVVVAAVVWASFWSGPTVGGATDASVGASQDGTPGSYDADPETGGSDGEDGEEPDATGNQGAEVGHVAPEELEESVRRFRAAQRKLADRVSAQLRKRTAPFVFRVASFNVLGDSHTGPGGNKPGFPDGSPRMDMAIAALRNNDIDVVGFQEFEQSQYNFFTARAGEYATYPGMALGNKSVRFNIAWRTSVWTFVDAHTLSIPYAGGSRIDMPVVLLQSNETGRRAWFANFHNPADTPSLGNNGRWRAEAAGIEISHLTELAQSDGYPVIATGDYNEREEIFCRFTAGGVFTAAAGGSSAGGCAPPPRMQVDWIFGSTGVAFSDYAVTDTGRASDHAMVHSTATLTGDE
;
A
#
# COMPACT_ATOMS: atom_id res chain seq x y z
N MET A 1 13.63 31.69 -45.56
CA MET A 1 13.13 30.48 -44.91
C MET A 1 14.19 30.04 -43.93
N THR A 2 13.94 30.26 -42.64
CA THR A 2 14.90 30.04 -41.55
C THR A 2 14.36 28.91 -40.69
N HIS A 3 15.13 27.84 -40.53
CA HIS A 3 14.75 26.74 -39.65
C HIS A 3 14.78 27.23 -38.19
N GLN A 4 13.77 26.86 -37.41
CA GLN A 4 13.77 26.96 -35.96
C GLN A 4 13.99 25.56 -35.39
N ASP A 5 14.94 25.45 -34.45
CA ASP A 5 15.23 24.21 -33.74
C ASP A 5 14.14 23.88 -32.70
N PRO A 6 13.89 22.59 -32.40
CA PRO A 6 12.89 22.18 -31.42
C PRO A 6 13.34 22.47 -29.97
N PRO A 7 12.39 22.73 -29.05
CA PRO A 7 12.70 23.04 -27.65
C PRO A 7 13.25 21.83 -26.89
N THR A 8 14.28 22.06 -26.08
CA THR A 8 14.93 21.05 -25.24
C THR A 8 14.06 20.63 -24.05
N THR A 9 13.87 19.32 -23.86
CA THR A 9 13.19 18.74 -22.68
C THR A 9 13.95 19.00 -21.38
N PRO A 10 13.25 19.28 -20.26
CA PRO A 10 13.88 19.42 -18.96
C PRO A 10 14.37 18.04 -18.44
N ARG A 11 15.59 18.01 -17.91
CA ARG A 11 16.15 16.80 -17.27
C ARG A 11 15.47 16.56 -15.92
N GLY A 12 14.89 15.37 -15.74
CA GLY A 12 14.31 14.94 -14.47
C GLY A 12 15.35 14.84 -13.34
N PRO A 13 14.90 14.82 -12.07
CA PRO A 13 15.79 14.82 -10.91
C PRO A 13 16.65 13.56 -10.84
N ARG A 14 17.95 13.74 -10.61
CA ARG A 14 18.89 12.65 -10.35
C ARG A 14 18.69 12.10 -8.93
N TRP A 15 17.98 10.97 -8.84
CA TRP A 15 17.86 10.19 -7.61
C TRP A 15 19.25 9.80 -7.07
N ARG A 16 19.56 10.20 -5.83
CA ARG A 16 20.82 9.82 -5.16
C ARG A 16 20.67 8.40 -4.63
N ARG A 17 21.57 7.49 -5.02
CA ARG A 17 21.64 6.08 -4.57
C ARG A 17 21.98 5.89 -3.06
N ALA A 18 21.78 6.90 -2.21
CA ALA A 18 22.18 6.89 -0.81
C ALA A 18 21.18 6.21 0.13
N GLU A 19 19.89 6.17 -0.22
CA GLU A 19 18.82 5.79 0.71
C GLU A 19 18.63 4.28 0.90
N VAL A 20 19.13 3.45 -0.04
CA VAL A 20 19.00 1.98 0.02
C VAL A 20 19.91 1.36 1.10
N TRP A 21 21.04 1.99 1.43
CA TRP A 21 22.03 1.42 2.35
C TRP A 21 21.72 1.69 3.84
N ALA A 22 20.99 2.77 4.16
CA ALA A 22 20.63 3.11 5.53
C ALA A 22 19.89 1.99 6.31
N PRO A 23 18.83 1.34 5.76
CA PRO A 23 18.15 0.25 6.47
C PRO A 23 19.01 -1.02 6.61
N VAL A 24 19.85 -1.31 5.61
CA VAL A 24 20.76 -2.49 5.64
C VAL A 24 21.84 -2.31 6.71
N VAL A 25 22.47 -1.13 6.77
CA VAL A 25 23.47 -0.82 7.82
C VAL A 25 22.82 -0.85 9.21
N ALA A 26 21.60 -0.32 9.36
CA ALA A 26 20.87 -0.39 10.63
C ALA A 26 20.60 -1.84 11.08
N LEU A 27 20.17 -2.72 10.17
CA LEU A 27 19.95 -4.14 10.45
C LEU A 27 21.24 -4.87 10.83
N VAL A 28 22.34 -4.64 10.11
CA VAL A 28 23.65 -5.24 10.43
C VAL A 28 24.16 -4.79 11.79
N VAL A 29 24.02 -3.50 12.15
CA VAL A 29 24.41 -2.99 13.46
C VAL A 29 23.55 -3.59 14.58
N VAL A 30 22.24 -3.73 14.39
CA VAL A 30 21.36 -4.38 15.37
C VAL A 30 21.72 -5.86 15.54
N ALA A 31 21.95 -6.59 14.45
CA ALA A 31 22.36 -7.99 14.49
C ALA A 31 23.71 -8.18 15.21
N ALA A 32 24.69 -7.32 14.94
CA ALA A 32 26.00 -7.34 15.60
C ALA A 32 25.91 -7.06 17.10
N VAL A 33 25.09 -6.08 17.51
CA VAL A 33 24.86 -5.77 18.94
C VAL A 33 24.15 -6.91 19.67
N VAL A 34 23.16 -7.55 19.04
CA VAL A 34 22.49 -8.72 19.60
C VAL A 34 23.48 -9.89 19.72
N TRP A 35 24.24 -10.21 18.67
CA TRP A 35 25.22 -11.29 18.68
C TRP A 35 26.31 -11.09 19.75
N ALA A 36 26.87 -9.88 19.86
CA ALA A 36 27.85 -9.55 20.89
C ALA A 36 27.29 -9.75 22.32
N SER A 37 26.01 -9.41 22.54
CA SER A 37 25.37 -9.55 23.85
C SER A 37 25.16 -11.00 24.32
N PHE A 38 25.19 -11.98 23.40
CA PHE A 38 25.14 -13.41 23.74
C PHE A 38 26.51 -13.99 24.13
N TRP A 39 27.61 -13.37 23.72
CA TRP A 39 28.97 -13.88 23.99
C TRP A 39 29.67 -13.16 25.15
N SER A 40 29.21 -11.98 25.56
CA SER A 40 29.74 -11.23 26.70
C SER A 40 29.11 -11.62 28.04
N GLY A 41 29.12 -12.92 28.38
CA GLY A 41 28.80 -13.43 29.71
C GLY A 41 30.03 -13.41 30.64
N PRO A 42 29.88 -13.24 31.96
CA PRO A 42 31.03 -13.18 32.87
C PRO A 42 31.69 -14.55 33.05
N THR A 43 32.98 -14.64 32.71
CA THR A 43 33.82 -15.81 33.01
C THR A 43 34.12 -15.88 34.50
N VAL A 44 33.36 -16.70 35.23
CA VAL A 44 33.67 -17.07 36.62
C VAL A 44 34.77 -18.13 36.61
N GLY A 45 35.95 -17.80 37.12
CA GLY A 45 37.04 -18.74 37.31
C GLY A 45 36.83 -19.62 38.55
N GLY A 46 37.00 -20.94 38.39
CA GLY A 46 37.00 -21.93 39.46
C GLY A 46 37.48 -23.27 38.90
N ALA A 47 38.53 -23.85 39.48
CA ALA A 47 39.26 -24.98 38.89
C ALA A 47 38.92 -26.33 39.54
N THR A 48 39.26 -27.41 38.82
CA THR A 48 39.35 -28.83 39.25
C THR A 48 38.01 -29.52 39.63
N ASP A 49 37.78 -30.81 39.35
CA ASP A 49 38.67 -31.88 38.88
C ASP A 49 37.90 -33.00 38.11
N ALA A 50 38.62 -33.87 37.38
CA ALA A 50 38.30 -35.27 37.00
C ALA A 50 36.88 -35.68 36.47
N SER A 51 36.68 -36.54 35.45
CA SER A 51 37.58 -37.40 34.64
C SER A 51 36.81 -38.21 33.55
N VAL A 52 37.57 -38.91 32.69
CA VAL A 52 37.22 -40.09 31.84
C VAL A 52 36.53 -39.91 30.47
N GLY A 53 37.31 -40.26 29.42
CA GLY A 53 36.88 -41.08 28.26
C GLY A 53 36.40 -40.36 26.99
N ALA A 54 36.79 -40.69 25.76
CA ALA A 54 37.88 -41.48 25.14
C ALA A 54 37.61 -41.48 23.60
N SER A 55 38.63 -41.77 22.78
CA SER A 55 38.55 -42.13 21.33
C SER A 55 38.27 -40.97 20.34
N GLN A 56 39.23 -40.56 19.49
CA GLN A 56 39.64 -41.12 18.17
C GLN A 56 38.65 -40.78 17.03
N ASP A 57 39.03 -40.40 15.79
CA ASP A 57 40.32 -40.38 15.05
C ASP A 57 40.28 -39.28 13.95
N GLY A 58 41.41 -38.99 13.27
CA GLY A 58 41.35 -38.48 11.86
C GLY A 58 42.20 -37.25 11.45
N THR A 59 43.52 -37.40 11.34
CA THR A 59 44.47 -36.54 10.58
C THR A 59 44.57 -36.98 9.09
N PRO A 60 45.39 -36.35 8.19
CA PRO A 60 45.85 -34.95 8.07
C PRO A 60 45.83 -34.40 6.60
N GLY A 61 46.33 -33.16 6.40
CA GLY A 61 46.90 -32.66 5.13
C GLY A 61 47.22 -31.16 5.25
N SER A 62 48.42 -30.71 5.63
CA SER A 62 49.69 -30.62 4.85
C SER A 62 49.59 -29.75 3.59
N TYR A 63 50.27 -28.59 3.58
CA TYR A 63 51.22 -28.21 2.52
C TYR A 63 52.17 -27.10 2.99
N ASP A 64 53.44 -27.29 2.65
CA ASP A 64 54.63 -26.43 2.73
C ASP A 64 54.52 -25.22 1.74
N ALA A 65 55.40 -24.21 1.64
CA ALA A 65 56.38 -23.55 2.52
C ALA A 65 56.85 -22.22 1.84
N ASP A 66 57.60 -21.42 2.59
CA ASP A 66 58.45 -20.25 2.24
C ASP A 66 59.43 -20.45 1.03
N PRO A 67 60.26 -19.44 0.58
CA PRO A 67 60.34 -17.98 0.84
C PRO A 67 60.66 -17.11 -0.44
N GLU A 68 61.32 -15.94 -0.24
CA GLU A 68 62.19 -15.13 -1.15
C GLU A 68 61.60 -13.89 -1.89
N THR A 69 62.35 -12.82 -2.24
CA THR A 69 63.42 -12.00 -1.56
C THR A 69 63.60 -10.66 -2.34
N GLY A 70 64.15 -9.61 -1.70
CA GLY A 70 64.73 -8.39 -2.32
C GLY A 70 63.76 -7.25 -2.70
N GLY A 71 64.14 -5.96 -2.69
CA GLY A 71 65.38 -5.29 -2.22
C GLY A 71 65.60 -3.90 -2.87
N SER A 72 66.12 -2.91 -2.12
CA SER A 72 66.67 -1.58 -2.56
C SER A 72 65.75 -0.61 -3.33
N ASP A 73 65.83 0.73 -3.30
CA ASP A 73 66.50 1.82 -2.50
C ASP A 73 65.64 3.11 -2.73
N GLY A 74 65.83 4.32 -2.17
CA GLY A 74 66.76 4.93 -1.20
C GLY A 74 66.69 6.49 -1.32
N GLU A 75 67.12 7.25 -0.29
CA GLU A 75 67.34 8.74 -0.26
C GLU A 75 66.08 9.64 -0.46
N ASP A 76 65.83 10.81 0.16
CA ASP A 76 66.46 11.72 1.15
C ASP A 76 65.32 12.20 2.12
N GLY A 77 65.46 12.85 3.29
CA GLY A 77 66.55 13.59 3.91
C GLY A 77 66.07 15.01 4.32
N GLU A 78 65.42 15.18 5.47
CA GLU A 78 65.23 16.48 6.16
C GLU A 78 64.74 16.31 7.62
N GLU A 79 65.50 16.79 8.60
CA GLU A 79 65.04 16.97 10.00
C GLU A 79 64.21 18.27 10.11
N PRO A 80 63.20 18.29 10.98
CA PRO A 80 63.16 19.39 11.95
C PRO A 80 62.79 18.99 13.38
N ASP A 81 63.54 19.57 14.31
CA ASP A 81 63.27 19.86 15.73
C ASP A 81 62.22 19.03 16.50
N ALA A 82 62.76 18.21 17.41
CA ALA A 82 62.01 17.63 18.51
C ALA A 82 61.63 18.69 19.57
N THR A 83 60.37 19.15 19.59
CA THR A 83 59.73 19.65 20.82
C THR A 83 58.23 19.31 20.84
N GLY A 84 57.71 18.93 22.01
CA GLY A 84 56.25 18.89 22.24
C GLY A 84 55.56 17.52 22.28
N ASN A 85 56.25 16.44 22.69
CA ASN A 85 55.56 15.19 23.05
C ASN A 85 54.76 15.36 24.37
N GLN A 86 53.61 16.02 24.29
CA GLN A 86 52.58 15.90 25.33
C GLN A 86 51.94 14.53 25.16
N GLY A 87 52.42 13.55 25.93
CA GLY A 87 51.79 12.24 26.00
C GLY A 87 50.33 12.40 26.39
N ALA A 88 49.43 12.04 25.48
CA ALA A 88 48.02 11.94 25.80
C ALA A 88 47.87 10.84 26.87
N GLU A 89 47.66 11.25 28.12
CA GLU A 89 47.26 10.34 29.18
C GLU A 89 46.06 9.54 28.68
N VAL A 90 46.23 8.22 28.57
CA VAL A 90 45.10 7.30 28.38
C VAL A 90 44.36 7.25 29.71
N GLY A 91 43.55 8.29 29.93
CA GLY A 91 42.79 8.48 31.14
C GLY A 91 41.98 7.23 31.43
N HIS A 92 42.27 6.58 32.56
CA HIS A 92 41.42 5.52 33.08
C HIS A 92 40.06 6.13 33.39
N VAL A 93 39.10 5.93 32.48
CA VAL A 93 37.68 6.21 32.73
C VAL A 93 37.31 5.49 34.01
N ALA A 94 36.81 6.23 35.01
CA ALA A 94 36.55 5.64 36.31
C ALA A 94 35.48 4.55 36.16
N PRO A 95 35.57 3.40 36.86
CA PRO A 95 34.60 2.32 36.73
C PRO A 95 33.14 2.78 36.90
N GLU A 96 32.90 3.79 37.76
CA GLU A 96 31.60 4.41 37.97
C GLU A 96 31.05 5.15 36.73
N GLU A 97 31.89 5.85 35.96
CA GLU A 97 31.50 6.54 34.72
C GLU A 97 31.11 5.53 33.63
N LEU A 98 31.84 4.42 33.55
CA LEU A 98 31.53 3.31 32.65
C LEU A 98 30.20 2.64 33.03
N GLU A 99 29.98 2.37 34.32
CA GLU A 99 28.71 1.83 34.82
C GLU A 99 27.53 2.76 34.56
N GLU A 100 27.70 4.07 34.75
CA GLU A 100 26.63 5.03 34.47
C GLU A 100 26.33 5.12 32.97
N SER A 101 27.36 5.13 32.12
CA SER A 101 27.22 5.08 30.66
C SER A 101 26.46 3.83 30.21
N VAL A 102 26.83 2.65 30.70
CA VAL A 102 26.13 1.38 30.42
C VAL A 102 24.67 1.42 30.92
N ARG A 103 24.41 2.02 32.09
CA ARG A 103 23.06 2.18 32.64
C ARG A 103 22.19 3.09 31.77
N ARG A 104 22.73 4.24 31.34
CA ARG A 104 22.07 5.19 30.42
C ARG A 104 21.79 4.52 29.06
N PHE A 105 22.76 3.79 28.50
CA PHE A 105 22.60 3.06 27.24
C PHE A 105 21.49 2.00 27.31
N ARG A 106 21.50 1.14 28.35
CA ARG A 106 20.45 0.12 28.57
C ARG A 106 19.06 0.76 28.78
N ALA A 107 18.98 1.93 29.43
CA ALA A 107 17.72 2.67 29.56
C ALA A 107 17.24 3.24 28.22
N ALA A 108 18.14 3.76 27.38
CA ALA A 108 17.82 4.24 26.04
C ALA A 108 17.35 3.09 25.11
N GLN A 109 18.02 1.94 25.15
CA GLN A 109 17.62 0.74 24.41
C GLN A 109 16.21 0.26 24.80
N ARG A 110 15.89 0.17 26.10
CA ARG A 110 14.53 -0.16 26.57
C ARG A 110 13.49 0.83 26.04
N LYS A 111 13.73 2.14 26.20
CA LYS A 111 12.84 3.20 25.70
C LYS A 111 12.68 3.21 24.16
N LEU A 112 13.62 2.63 23.41
CA LEU A 112 13.47 2.39 21.98
C LEU A 112 12.61 1.14 21.72
N ALA A 113 12.91 0.02 22.38
CA ALA A 113 12.16 -1.24 22.26
C ALA A 113 10.67 -1.07 22.65
N ASP A 114 10.37 -0.29 23.69
CA ASP A 114 9.00 0.05 24.11
C ASP A 114 8.25 0.83 23.01
N ARG A 115 8.94 1.80 22.38
CA ARG A 115 8.36 2.60 21.29
C ARG A 115 8.13 1.78 20.03
N VAL A 116 9.08 0.93 19.64
CA VAL A 116 8.91 -0.01 18.53
C VAL A 116 7.76 -0.97 18.81
N SER A 117 7.71 -1.58 20.01
CA SER A 117 6.63 -2.48 20.43
C SER A 117 5.25 -1.80 20.49
N ALA A 118 5.19 -0.52 20.86
CA ALA A 118 3.95 0.26 20.81
C ALA A 118 3.51 0.55 19.36
N GLN A 119 4.46 0.94 18.50
CA GLN A 119 4.20 1.23 17.08
C GLN A 119 3.81 -0.03 16.30
N LEU A 120 4.42 -1.18 16.60
CA LEU A 120 4.05 -2.47 16.00
C LEU A 120 2.62 -2.86 16.41
N ARG A 121 2.31 -2.91 17.71
CA ARG A 121 0.94 -3.18 18.20
C ARG A 121 -0.09 -2.25 17.59
N LYS A 122 0.25 -0.97 17.40
CA LYS A 122 -0.62 0.01 16.76
C LYS A 122 -0.86 -0.29 15.27
N ARG A 123 0.15 -0.78 14.55
CA ARG A 123 0.09 -1.15 13.12
C ARG A 123 -0.44 -2.56 12.85
N THR A 124 -0.46 -3.45 13.84
CA THR A 124 -1.07 -4.79 13.71
C THR A 124 -2.48 -4.85 14.30
N ALA A 125 -2.91 -3.82 15.03
CA ALA A 125 -4.29 -3.69 15.49
C ALA A 125 -5.29 -3.75 14.30
N PRO A 126 -6.41 -4.47 14.44
CA PRO A 126 -7.49 -4.41 13.47
C PRO A 126 -7.96 -2.96 13.28
N PHE A 127 -8.27 -2.60 12.04
CA PHE A 127 -8.78 -1.27 11.71
C PHE A 127 -10.10 -1.38 10.95
N VAL A 128 -11.15 -0.76 11.49
CA VAL A 128 -12.53 -0.87 11.01
C VAL A 128 -12.98 0.45 10.40
N PHE A 129 -13.60 0.40 9.23
CA PHE A 129 -14.08 1.56 8.48
C PHE A 129 -15.20 1.11 7.52
N ARG A 130 -15.94 2.06 6.92
CA ARG A 130 -17.02 1.76 5.97
C ARG A 130 -16.60 2.05 4.54
N VAL A 131 -16.80 1.09 3.64
CA VAL A 131 -16.48 1.20 2.21
C VAL A 131 -17.74 1.05 1.35
N ALA A 132 -17.84 1.81 0.26
CA ALA A 132 -18.93 1.76 -0.71
C ALA A 132 -18.47 1.68 -2.17
N SER A 133 -19.32 1.12 -3.03
CA SER A 133 -19.31 1.38 -4.48
C SER A 133 -20.61 2.07 -4.86
N PHE A 134 -20.55 3.10 -5.69
CA PHE A 134 -21.72 3.90 -6.04
C PHE A 134 -21.61 4.49 -7.46
N ASN A 135 -22.34 3.92 -8.42
CA ASN A 135 -22.59 4.58 -9.69
C ASN A 135 -23.59 5.73 -9.42
N VAL A 136 -23.17 6.98 -9.65
CA VAL A 136 -23.96 8.17 -9.29
C VAL A 136 -24.80 8.71 -10.45
N LEU A 137 -24.93 7.94 -11.54
CA LEU A 137 -25.66 8.28 -12.77
C LEU A 137 -25.17 9.59 -13.41
N GLY A 138 -24.45 9.51 -14.53
CA GLY A 138 -23.84 10.68 -15.17
C GLY A 138 -24.84 11.81 -15.44
N ASP A 139 -24.44 13.06 -15.25
CA ASP A 139 -25.29 14.23 -15.49
C ASP A 139 -25.82 14.27 -16.95
N SER A 140 -25.02 13.79 -17.90
CA SER A 140 -25.41 13.59 -19.31
C SER A 140 -26.60 12.65 -19.52
N HIS A 141 -26.88 11.73 -18.60
CA HIS A 141 -28.06 10.86 -18.64
C HIS A 141 -29.34 11.58 -18.25
N THR A 142 -29.24 12.64 -17.44
CA THR A 142 -30.38 13.42 -16.91
C THR A 142 -30.60 14.75 -17.63
N GLY A 143 -29.55 15.32 -18.21
CA GLY A 143 -29.63 16.57 -18.99
C GLY A 143 -30.32 16.43 -20.35
N PRO A 144 -30.38 17.52 -21.14
CA PRO A 144 -31.04 17.54 -22.45
C PRO A 144 -30.49 16.50 -23.42
N GLY A 145 -31.36 15.60 -23.88
CA GLY A 145 -30.99 14.47 -24.76
C GLY A 145 -30.58 13.18 -24.02
N GLY A 146 -30.51 13.21 -22.69
CA GLY A 146 -30.26 12.04 -21.85
C GLY A 146 -31.41 11.02 -21.84
N ASN A 147 -31.09 9.78 -21.46
CA ASN A 147 -32.04 8.65 -21.44
C ASN A 147 -32.78 8.47 -20.10
N LYS A 148 -32.58 9.34 -19.11
CA LYS A 148 -33.20 9.30 -17.77
C LYS A 148 -33.97 10.59 -17.42
N PRO A 149 -34.91 11.08 -18.25
CA PRO A 149 -35.63 12.35 -18.02
C PRO A 149 -36.54 12.37 -16.77
N GLY A 150 -36.74 11.22 -16.11
CA GLY A 150 -37.45 11.13 -14.82
C GLY A 150 -36.60 11.46 -13.59
N PHE A 151 -35.28 11.65 -13.75
CA PHE A 151 -34.37 12.00 -12.66
C PHE A 151 -34.12 13.52 -12.59
N PRO A 152 -33.78 14.08 -11.41
CA PRO A 152 -33.36 15.48 -11.31
C PRO A 152 -32.01 15.71 -12.01
N ASP A 153 -31.65 16.99 -12.23
CA ASP A 153 -30.33 17.37 -12.70
C ASP A 153 -29.21 16.94 -11.71
N GLY A 154 -27.96 16.88 -12.18
CA GLY A 154 -26.82 16.42 -11.39
C GLY A 154 -26.58 17.17 -10.08
N SER A 155 -26.98 18.45 -9.94
CA SER A 155 -26.80 19.21 -8.70
C SER A 155 -27.66 18.67 -7.54
N PRO A 156 -29.01 18.65 -7.62
CA PRO A 156 -29.84 18.00 -6.59
C PRO A 156 -29.49 16.53 -6.36
N ARG A 157 -29.13 15.78 -7.42
CA ARG A 157 -28.74 14.38 -7.27
C ARG A 157 -27.44 14.21 -6.49
N MET A 158 -26.48 15.11 -6.66
CA MET A 158 -25.24 15.08 -5.89
C MET A 158 -25.47 15.43 -4.42
N ASP A 159 -26.41 16.33 -4.10
CA ASP A 159 -26.82 16.56 -2.70
C ASP A 159 -27.40 15.29 -2.07
N MET A 160 -28.23 14.54 -2.80
CA MET A 160 -28.77 13.25 -2.36
C MET A 160 -27.69 12.17 -2.24
N ALA A 161 -26.72 12.12 -3.16
CA ALA A 161 -25.61 11.17 -3.11
C ALA A 161 -24.69 11.44 -1.91
N ILE A 162 -24.35 12.71 -1.65
CA ILE A 162 -23.58 13.11 -0.45
C ILE A 162 -24.37 12.79 0.82
N ALA A 163 -25.68 13.02 0.84
CA ALA A 163 -26.53 12.64 1.96
C ALA A 163 -26.53 11.12 2.18
N ALA A 164 -26.56 10.30 1.12
CA ALA A 164 -26.45 8.84 1.24
C ALA A 164 -25.11 8.41 1.88
N LEU A 165 -23.98 9.00 1.46
CA LEU A 165 -22.67 8.73 2.07
C LEU A 165 -22.61 9.14 3.55
N ARG A 166 -23.17 10.30 3.89
CA ARG A 166 -23.21 10.81 5.27
C ARG A 166 -24.12 9.97 6.16
N ASN A 167 -25.31 9.59 5.69
CA ASN A 167 -26.29 8.80 6.44
C ASN A 167 -25.88 7.33 6.62
N ASN A 168 -24.87 6.85 5.87
CA ASN A 168 -24.31 5.51 6.00
C ASN A 168 -22.84 5.56 6.48
N ASP A 169 -22.38 6.69 7.05
CA ASP A 169 -21.05 6.90 7.62
C ASP A 169 -19.88 6.41 6.73
N ILE A 170 -19.98 6.55 5.41
CA ILE A 170 -19.00 5.98 4.47
C ILE A 170 -17.63 6.68 4.61
N ASP A 171 -16.56 5.91 4.78
CA ASP A 171 -15.19 6.42 4.91
C ASP A 171 -14.43 6.45 3.60
N VAL A 172 -14.68 5.48 2.71
CA VAL A 172 -14.11 5.40 1.35
C VAL A 172 -15.20 4.97 0.36
N VAL A 173 -15.29 5.62 -0.79
CA VAL A 173 -16.22 5.26 -1.86
C VAL A 173 -15.53 5.26 -3.23
N GLY A 174 -15.78 4.21 -4.02
CA GLY A 174 -15.57 4.22 -5.46
C GLY A 174 -16.80 4.76 -6.18
N PHE A 175 -16.64 5.83 -6.94
CA PHE A 175 -17.69 6.44 -7.76
C PHE A 175 -17.57 6.03 -9.23
N GLN A 176 -18.71 5.70 -9.85
CA GLN A 176 -18.81 5.49 -11.29
C GLN A 176 -19.76 6.52 -11.91
N GLU A 177 -19.53 6.85 -13.20
CA GLU A 177 -20.22 7.92 -13.95
C GLU A 177 -20.16 9.31 -13.33
N PHE A 178 -19.15 9.58 -12.50
CA PHE A 178 -18.98 10.86 -11.82
C PHE A 178 -18.52 11.98 -12.76
N GLU A 179 -19.45 12.57 -13.50
CA GLU A 179 -19.13 13.57 -14.53
C GLU A 179 -18.65 14.90 -13.93
N GLN A 180 -18.04 15.74 -14.76
CA GLN A 180 -17.35 16.94 -14.29
C GLN A 180 -18.26 17.94 -13.53
N SER A 181 -19.55 18.04 -13.87
CA SER A 181 -20.50 18.84 -13.09
C SER A 181 -20.70 18.25 -11.68
N GLN A 182 -20.91 16.93 -11.59
CA GLN A 182 -21.04 16.18 -10.34
C GLN A 182 -19.78 16.25 -9.47
N TYR A 183 -18.59 16.14 -10.06
CA TYR A 183 -17.31 16.35 -9.37
C TYR A 183 -17.20 17.75 -8.75
N ASN A 184 -17.58 18.80 -9.48
CA ASN A 184 -17.58 20.17 -8.98
C ASN A 184 -18.61 20.36 -7.85
N PHE A 185 -19.80 19.78 -7.96
CA PHE A 185 -20.80 19.84 -6.89
C PHE A 185 -20.35 19.10 -5.64
N PHE A 186 -19.74 17.91 -5.79
CA PHE A 186 -19.21 17.13 -4.69
C PHE A 186 -18.07 17.87 -3.96
N THR A 187 -17.04 18.28 -4.68
CA THR A 187 -15.88 18.98 -4.06
C THR A 187 -16.28 20.30 -3.40
N ALA A 188 -17.32 20.98 -3.87
CA ALA A 188 -17.86 22.19 -3.25
C ALA A 188 -18.72 21.93 -1.99
N ARG A 189 -19.22 20.71 -1.76
CA ARG A 189 -20.25 20.41 -0.73
C ARG A 189 -19.88 19.27 0.24
N ALA A 190 -18.87 18.49 -0.10
CA ALA A 190 -18.38 17.32 0.62
C ALA A 190 -16.89 17.45 0.95
N GLY A 191 -16.46 18.64 1.40
CA GLY A 191 -15.05 18.97 1.68
C GLY A 191 -14.39 18.15 2.80
N GLU A 192 -15.14 17.30 3.51
CA GLU A 192 -14.57 16.28 4.39
C GLU A 192 -13.89 15.12 3.62
N TYR A 193 -14.21 14.95 2.33
CA TYR A 193 -13.59 13.96 1.44
C TYR A 193 -12.50 14.56 0.55
N ALA A 194 -11.37 13.88 0.43
CA ALA A 194 -10.44 14.06 -0.68
C ALA A 194 -10.79 13.09 -1.83
N THR A 195 -10.28 13.34 -3.04
CA THR A 195 -10.60 12.57 -4.25
C THR A 195 -9.38 12.27 -5.11
N TYR A 196 -9.35 11.12 -5.77
CA TYR A 196 -8.36 10.75 -6.78
C TYR A 196 -9.03 9.97 -7.94
N PRO A 197 -8.74 10.28 -9.23
CA PRO A 197 -7.75 11.25 -9.73
C PRO A 197 -8.29 12.69 -9.76
N GLY A 198 -9.51 12.91 -9.28
CA GLY A 198 -10.26 14.14 -9.48
C GLY A 198 -10.34 14.48 -10.96
N MET A 199 -9.91 15.69 -11.32
CA MET A 199 -9.85 16.17 -12.69
C MET A 199 -8.47 16.07 -13.36
N ALA A 200 -7.46 15.48 -12.70
CA ALA A 200 -6.09 15.42 -13.23
C ALA A 200 -5.97 14.69 -14.57
N LEU A 201 -6.89 13.77 -14.86
CA LEU A 201 -6.94 12.96 -16.10
C LEU A 201 -8.09 13.39 -17.05
N GLY A 202 -8.74 14.52 -16.76
CA GLY A 202 -9.78 15.12 -17.59
C GLY A 202 -11.13 14.37 -17.64
N ASN A 203 -12.02 14.88 -18.50
CA ASN A 203 -13.45 14.55 -18.50
C ASN A 203 -13.80 13.06 -18.73
N LYS A 204 -12.89 12.23 -19.25
CA LYS A 204 -13.14 10.79 -19.43
C LYS A 204 -12.92 10.03 -18.12
N SER A 205 -11.78 10.24 -17.47
CA SER A 205 -11.39 9.53 -16.25
C SER A 205 -11.99 10.13 -14.98
N VAL A 206 -12.44 11.39 -14.96
CA VAL A 206 -13.18 11.94 -13.79
C VAL A 206 -14.41 11.09 -13.44
N ARG A 207 -15.01 10.42 -14.45
CA ARG A 207 -16.14 9.48 -14.27
C ARG A 207 -15.82 8.32 -13.33
N PHE A 208 -14.54 8.08 -13.01
CA PHE A 208 -14.06 7.04 -12.11
C PHE A 208 -13.18 7.69 -11.05
N ASN A 209 -13.72 7.90 -9.86
CA ASN A 209 -13.02 8.55 -8.75
C ASN A 209 -13.12 7.70 -7.49
N ILE A 210 -12.08 7.74 -6.65
CA ILE A 210 -12.12 7.25 -5.28
C ILE A 210 -12.16 8.48 -4.39
N ALA A 211 -13.11 8.53 -3.47
CA ALA A 211 -13.21 9.58 -2.45
C ALA A 211 -13.04 8.98 -1.05
N TRP A 212 -12.31 9.65 -0.16
CA TRP A 212 -12.09 9.18 1.22
C TRP A 212 -12.14 10.30 2.24
N ARG A 213 -12.68 10.01 3.44
CA ARG A 213 -12.70 10.95 4.57
C ARG A 213 -11.29 11.24 5.05
N THR A 214 -10.90 12.51 4.96
CA THR A 214 -9.55 12.99 5.34
C THR A 214 -9.27 12.88 6.84
N SER A 215 -10.30 12.84 7.67
CA SER A 215 -10.18 12.56 9.11
C SER A 215 -9.76 11.12 9.41
N VAL A 216 -10.08 10.18 8.52
CA VAL A 216 -9.86 8.74 8.72
C VAL A 216 -8.62 8.25 7.97
N TRP A 217 -8.39 8.79 6.76
CA TRP A 217 -7.36 8.33 5.84
C TRP A 217 -6.48 9.47 5.32
N THR A 218 -5.17 9.23 5.30
CA THR A 218 -4.17 10.06 4.62
C THR A 218 -3.71 9.38 3.32
N PHE A 219 -3.61 10.15 2.24
CA PHE A 219 -3.01 9.71 0.97
C PHE A 219 -1.53 9.31 1.14
N VAL A 220 -1.11 8.20 0.51
CA VAL A 220 0.29 7.77 0.48
C VAL A 220 0.84 7.81 -0.94
N ASP A 221 0.17 7.12 -1.87
CA ASP A 221 0.59 6.98 -3.26
C ASP A 221 -0.63 6.68 -4.15
N ALA A 222 -0.50 6.85 -5.47
CA ALA A 222 -1.54 6.45 -6.42
C ALA A 222 -1.04 6.35 -7.86
N HIS A 223 -1.73 5.50 -8.62
CA HIS A 223 -1.55 5.31 -10.05
C HIS A 223 -2.90 5.02 -10.72
N THR A 224 -2.87 4.73 -12.02
CA THR A 224 -4.06 4.30 -12.76
C THR A 224 -3.79 3.04 -13.57
N LEU A 225 -4.88 2.33 -13.87
CA LEU A 225 -4.88 1.13 -14.70
C LEU A 225 -5.68 1.39 -15.99
N SER A 226 -5.12 0.99 -17.13
CA SER A 226 -5.68 1.28 -18.46
C SER A 226 -6.70 0.22 -18.89
N ILE A 227 -7.96 0.43 -18.51
CA ILE A 227 -9.05 -0.54 -18.65
C ILE A 227 -9.74 -0.42 -20.02
N PRO A 228 -10.09 -1.53 -20.71
CA PRO A 228 -10.84 -1.51 -21.94
C PRO A 228 -12.33 -1.24 -21.65
N TYR A 229 -12.81 -0.10 -22.13
CA TYR A 229 -14.20 0.33 -22.04
C TYR A 229 -14.95 -0.02 -23.34
N ALA A 230 -16.10 0.63 -23.58
CA ALA A 230 -16.95 0.33 -24.72
C ALA A 230 -16.19 0.45 -26.06
N GLY A 231 -16.40 -0.53 -26.93
CA GLY A 231 -15.70 -0.65 -28.22
C GLY A 231 -14.18 -0.92 -28.12
N GLY A 232 -13.65 -1.27 -26.94
CA GLY A 232 -12.22 -1.54 -26.72
C GLY A 232 -11.38 -0.27 -26.54
N SER A 233 -12.00 0.90 -26.43
CA SER A 233 -11.30 2.15 -26.11
C SER A 233 -10.75 2.09 -24.68
N ARG A 234 -9.49 2.51 -24.47
CA ARG A 234 -8.89 2.51 -23.13
C ARG A 234 -9.28 3.75 -22.35
N ILE A 235 -9.56 3.59 -21.06
CA ILE A 235 -9.67 4.70 -20.11
C ILE A 235 -8.92 4.35 -18.82
N ASP A 236 -8.20 5.32 -18.28
CA ASP A 236 -7.44 5.16 -17.04
C ASP A 236 -8.37 5.28 -15.83
N MET A 237 -8.33 4.25 -14.96
CA MET A 237 -9.15 4.13 -13.75
C MET A 237 -8.26 4.08 -12.49
N PRO A 238 -8.70 4.65 -11.35
CA PRO A 238 -7.82 4.91 -10.20
C PRO A 238 -7.48 3.70 -9.33
N VAL A 239 -6.25 3.71 -8.82
CA VAL A 239 -5.76 2.89 -7.70
C VAL A 239 -5.00 3.80 -6.73
N VAL A 240 -5.35 3.81 -5.43
CA VAL A 240 -4.78 4.71 -4.41
C VAL A 240 -4.42 3.96 -3.13
N LEU A 241 -3.22 4.21 -2.60
CA LEU A 241 -2.76 3.73 -1.31
C LEU A 241 -3.14 4.74 -0.24
N LEU A 242 -3.96 4.33 0.71
CA LEU A 242 -4.37 5.14 1.84
C LEU A 242 -3.77 4.58 3.14
N GLN A 243 -3.43 5.46 4.07
CA GLN A 243 -2.96 5.12 5.42
C GLN A 243 -3.99 5.59 6.45
N SER A 244 -4.45 4.67 7.31
CA SER A 244 -5.32 4.97 8.45
C SER A 244 -4.62 5.96 9.38
N ASN A 245 -5.28 7.06 9.68
CA ASN A 245 -4.80 8.07 10.64
C ASN A 245 -4.79 7.50 12.07
N GLU A 246 -5.74 6.60 12.36
CA GLU A 246 -5.85 5.98 13.68
C GLU A 246 -4.71 5.00 13.93
N THR A 247 -4.49 4.01 13.05
CA THR A 247 -3.57 2.88 13.29
C THR A 247 -2.24 2.99 12.55
N GLY A 248 -2.17 3.78 11.48
CA GLY A 248 -1.04 3.79 10.56
C GLY A 248 -0.98 2.57 9.62
N ARG A 249 -2.02 1.73 9.60
CA ARG A 249 -2.18 0.65 8.61
C ARG A 249 -2.46 1.22 7.23
N ARG A 250 -2.12 0.45 6.19
CA ARG A 250 -2.29 0.84 4.81
C ARG A 250 -3.13 -0.18 4.06
N ALA A 251 -3.91 0.29 3.10
CA ALA A 251 -4.62 -0.53 2.15
C ALA A 251 -4.69 0.19 0.79
N TRP A 252 -4.62 -0.59 -0.27
CA TRP A 252 -4.86 -0.13 -1.62
C TRP A 252 -6.36 -0.14 -1.92
N PHE A 253 -6.85 0.91 -2.54
CA PHE A 253 -8.23 1.05 -3.00
C PHE A 253 -8.25 1.21 -4.50
N ALA A 254 -9.04 0.40 -5.19
CA ALA A 254 -9.24 0.47 -6.63
C ALA A 254 -10.72 0.68 -6.95
N ASN A 255 -11.00 1.35 -8.07
CA ASN A 255 -12.37 1.62 -8.51
C ASN A 255 -12.50 1.53 -10.04
N PHE A 256 -13.40 0.68 -10.50
CA PHE A 256 -13.60 0.39 -11.92
C PHE A 256 -15.04 0.60 -12.38
N HIS A 257 -15.23 0.78 -13.69
CA HIS A 257 -16.54 0.71 -14.33
C HIS A 257 -16.39 -0.03 -15.66
N ASN A 258 -16.85 -1.27 -15.72
CA ASN A 258 -16.72 -2.11 -16.91
C ASN A 258 -17.90 -1.94 -17.87
N PRO A 259 -17.67 -2.06 -19.19
CA PRO A 259 -18.62 -1.55 -20.19
C PRO A 259 -19.94 -2.31 -20.22
N ALA A 260 -21.03 -1.58 -20.04
CA ALA A 260 -22.41 -2.06 -20.15
C ALA A 260 -22.78 -2.58 -21.55
N ASP A 261 -23.76 -3.48 -21.59
CA ASP A 261 -24.47 -3.84 -22.82
C ASP A 261 -25.66 -2.89 -23.00
N THR A 262 -25.66 -2.08 -24.06
CA THR A 262 -26.76 -1.15 -24.37
C THR A 262 -27.06 -1.14 -25.87
N PRO A 263 -28.27 -0.72 -26.30
CA PRO A 263 -28.60 -0.64 -27.73
C PRO A 263 -27.64 0.21 -28.57
N SER A 264 -26.99 1.21 -27.97
CA SER A 264 -26.01 2.09 -28.62
C SER A 264 -24.56 1.59 -28.54
N LEU A 265 -24.21 0.74 -27.57
CA LEU A 265 -22.85 0.22 -27.38
C LEU A 265 -22.67 -1.24 -27.83
N GLY A 266 -23.76 -1.95 -28.12
CA GLY A 266 -23.74 -3.37 -28.49
C GLY A 266 -23.37 -4.30 -27.34
N ASN A 267 -22.86 -5.49 -27.68
CA ASN A 267 -22.36 -6.47 -26.72
C ASN A 267 -20.88 -6.18 -26.40
N ASN A 268 -20.59 -5.87 -25.15
CA ASN A 268 -19.28 -5.55 -24.61
C ASN A 268 -18.71 -6.66 -23.70
N GLY A 269 -19.31 -7.85 -23.66
CA GLY A 269 -18.87 -8.97 -22.82
C GLY A 269 -17.41 -9.40 -23.06
N ARG A 270 -16.89 -9.24 -24.29
CA ARG A 270 -15.45 -9.40 -24.55
C ARG A 270 -14.60 -8.39 -23.77
N TRP A 271 -15.01 -7.13 -23.75
CA TRP A 271 -14.25 -6.06 -23.10
C TRP A 271 -14.35 -6.13 -21.59
N ARG A 272 -15.52 -6.49 -21.03
CA ARG A 272 -15.64 -6.84 -19.60
C ARG A 272 -14.73 -8.02 -19.23
N ALA A 273 -14.69 -9.06 -20.06
CA ALA A 273 -13.84 -10.21 -19.83
C ALA A 273 -12.33 -9.88 -19.85
N GLU A 274 -11.92 -8.92 -20.68
CA GLU A 274 -10.54 -8.43 -20.77
C GLU A 274 -10.20 -7.47 -19.62
N ALA A 275 -11.13 -6.57 -19.27
CA ALA A 275 -11.02 -5.66 -18.14
C ALA A 275 -10.81 -6.41 -16.82
N ALA A 276 -11.71 -7.36 -16.51
CA ALA A 276 -11.60 -8.20 -15.32
C ALA A 276 -10.26 -8.96 -15.25
N GLY A 277 -9.73 -9.42 -16.38
CA GLY A 277 -8.41 -10.06 -16.43
C GLY A 277 -7.26 -9.13 -16.03
N ILE A 278 -7.28 -7.88 -16.53
CA ILE A 278 -6.29 -6.85 -16.21
C ILE A 278 -6.41 -6.42 -14.75
N GLU A 279 -7.63 -6.18 -14.28
CA GLU A 279 -7.95 -5.79 -12.90
C GLU A 279 -7.48 -6.86 -11.90
N ILE A 280 -7.88 -8.12 -12.09
CA ILE A 280 -7.57 -9.20 -11.15
C ILE A 280 -6.07 -9.50 -11.13
N SER A 281 -5.38 -9.51 -12.29
CA SER A 281 -3.92 -9.72 -12.32
C SER A 281 -3.22 -8.60 -11.56
N HIS A 282 -3.50 -7.34 -11.92
CA HIS A 282 -2.85 -6.18 -11.29
C HIS A 282 -3.10 -6.13 -9.77
N LEU A 283 -4.34 -6.31 -9.32
CA LEU A 283 -4.67 -6.25 -7.89
C LEU A 283 -4.14 -7.46 -7.12
N THR A 284 -4.02 -8.63 -7.75
CA THR A 284 -3.38 -9.81 -7.14
C THR A 284 -1.88 -9.58 -6.98
N GLU A 285 -1.21 -9.10 -8.02
CA GLU A 285 0.21 -8.74 -7.99
C GLU A 285 0.48 -7.68 -6.93
N LEU A 286 -0.35 -6.63 -6.86
CA LEU A 286 -0.25 -5.53 -5.89
C LEU A 286 -0.40 -6.02 -4.44
N ALA A 287 -1.38 -6.88 -4.16
CA ALA A 287 -1.57 -7.47 -2.84
C ALA A 287 -0.35 -8.32 -2.41
N GLN A 288 0.25 -9.05 -3.35
CA GLN A 288 1.37 -9.95 -3.11
C GLN A 288 2.74 -9.23 -3.04
N SER A 289 2.95 -8.16 -3.82
CA SER A 289 4.24 -7.47 -3.90
C SER A 289 4.44 -6.44 -2.80
N ASP A 290 3.40 -5.66 -2.48
CA ASP A 290 3.49 -4.59 -1.48
C ASP A 290 3.19 -5.09 -0.06
N GLY A 291 2.50 -6.23 0.07
CA GLY A 291 2.05 -6.76 1.36
C GLY A 291 0.98 -5.90 2.05
N TYR A 292 0.26 -5.05 1.30
CA TYR A 292 -0.89 -4.29 1.81
C TYR A 292 -2.20 -4.87 1.27
N PRO A 293 -3.24 -5.01 2.10
CA PRO A 293 -4.55 -5.46 1.63
C PRO A 293 -5.11 -4.55 0.54
N VAL A 294 -5.80 -5.15 -0.43
CA VAL A 294 -6.37 -4.48 -1.60
C VAL A 294 -7.88 -4.59 -1.56
N ILE A 295 -8.57 -3.47 -1.80
CA ILE A 295 -10.03 -3.38 -1.83
C ILE A 295 -10.45 -2.81 -3.19
N ALA A 296 -11.25 -3.58 -3.93
CA ALA A 296 -11.77 -3.17 -5.22
C ALA A 296 -13.25 -2.82 -5.11
N THR A 297 -13.61 -1.67 -5.66
CA THR A 297 -14.98 -1.18 -5.81
C THR A 297 -15.29 -1.06 -7.31
N GLY A 298 -16.55 -1.03 -7.71
CA GLY A 298 -16.89 -0.79 -9.11
C GLY A 298 -18.30 -1.17 -9.50
N ASP A 299 -18.76 -0.60 -10.61
CA ASP A 299 -19.88 -1.11 -11.41
C ASP A 299 -19.29 -1.98 -12.52
N TYR A 300 -19.37 -3.30 -12.36
CA TYR A 300 -18.73 -4.22 -13.28
C TYR A 300 -19.63 -4.58 -14.47
N ASN A 301 -20.89 -4.12 -14.50
CA ASN A 301 -21.92 -4.55 -15.45
C ASN A 301 -22.06 -6.09 -15.58
N GLU A 302 -21.64 -6.83 -14.55
CA GLU A 302 -21.64 -8.30 -14.46
C GLU A 302 -22.07 -8.76 -13.06
N ARG A 303 -22.57 -9.98 -12.95
CA ARG A 303 -23.06 -10.55 -11.69
C ARG A 303 -22.27 -11.80 -11.30
N GLU A 304 -22.69 -12.95 -11.79
CA GLU A 304 -22.07 -14.24 -11.47
C GLU A 304 -20.65 -14.32 -12.03
N GLU A 305 -20.47 -13.86 -13.26
CA GLU A 305 -19.21 -13.97 -13.99
C GLU A 305 -18.07 -13.22 -13.31
N ILE A 306 -18.31 -11.97 -12.87
CA ILE A 306 -17.29 -11.16 -12.20
C ILE A 306 -16.97 -11.68 -10.80
N PHE A 307 -17.99 -12.10 -10.05
CA PHE A 307 -17.81 -12.77 -8.76
C PHE A 307 -16.93 -14.01 -8.90
N CYS A 308 -17.24 -14.90 -9.86
CA CYS A 308 -16.48 -16.12 -10.08
C CYS A 308 -15.04 -15.81 -10.49
N ARG A 309 -14.79 -14.81 -11.33
CA ARG A 309 -13.44 -14.41 -11.75
C ARG A 309 -12.60 -13.91 -10.57
N PHE A 310 -13.11 -12.94 -9.79
CA PHE A 310 -12.37 -12.36 -8.67
C PHE A 310 -12.06 -13.40 -7.59
N THR A 311 -13.03 -14.28 -7.27
CA THR A 311 -12.90 -15.24 -6.16
C THR A 311 -12.22 -16.57 -6.54
N ALA A 312 -12.04 -16.88 -7.83
CA ALA A 312 -11.45 -18.13 -8.30
C ALA A 312 -10.00 -18.35 -7.82
N GLY A 313 -9.21 -17.28 -7.70
CA GLY A 313 -7.81 -17.36 -7.24
C GLY A 313 -7.64 -17.53 -5.74
N GLY A 314 -8.72 -17.47 -4.95
CA GLY A 314 -8.67 -17.50 -3.47
C GLY A 314 -8.06 -16.27 -2.81
N VAL A 315 -7.55 -15.30 -3.59
CA VAL A 315 -6.96 -14.04 -3.09
C VAL A 315 -8.03 -13.05 -2.64
N PHE A 316 -9.16 -12.99 -3.35
CA PHE A 316 -10.25 -12.04 -3.07
C PHE A 316 -11.52 -12.73 -2.56
N THR A 317 -12.22 -12.04 -1.67
CA THR A 317 -13.59 -12.34 -1.24
C THR A 317 -14.51 -11.17 -1.56
N ALA A 318 -15.81 -11.42 -1.75
CA ALA A 318 -16.81 -10.37 -1.98
C ALA A 318 -17.51 -9.99 -0.68
N ALA A 319 -17.72 -8.69 -0.44
CA ALA A 319 -18.46 -8.20 0.73
C ALA A 319 -19.92 -8.72 0.77
N ALA A 320 -20.51 -8.96 -0.41
CA ALA A 320 -21.85 -9.55 -0.56
C ALA A 320 -21.93 -11.04 -0.15
N GLY A 321 -20.82 -11.68 0.23
CA GLY A 321 -20.73 -13.10 0.54
C GLY A 321 -20.63 -13.97 -0.73
N GLY A 322 -21.08 -15.22 -0.62
CA GLY A 322 -20.82 -16.28 -1.61
C GLY A 322 -19.61 -17.13 -1.22
N SER A 323 -19.22 -18.06 -2.08
CA SER A 323 -18.06 -18.94 -1.89
C SER A 323 -17.43 -19.32 -3.25
N SER A 324 -16.11 -19.53 -3.27
CA SER A 324 -15.40 -20.26 -4.32
C SER A 324 -14.89 -21.64 -3.85
N ALA A 325 -15.08 -21.98 -2.57
CA ALA A 325 -14.65 -23.26 -2.00
C ALA A 325 -15.54 -24.40 -2.51
N GLY A 326 -14.95 -25.32 -3.28
CA GLY A 326 -15.65 -26.44 -3.92
C GLY A 326 -16.31 -26.12 -5.27
N GLY A 327 -16.14 -24.89 -5.78
CA GLY A 327 -16.77 -24.39 -7.00
C GLY A 327 -17.28 -22.96 -6.81
N CYS A 328 -17.58 -22.25 -7.90
CA CYS A 328 -18.16 -20.91 -7.79
C CYS A 328 -19.63 -20.99 -7.33
N ALA A 329 -19.93 -20.33 -6.21
CA ALA A 329 -21.25 -20.21 -5.62
C ALA A 329 -21.50 -18.73 -5.25
N PRO A 330 -21.98 -17.89 -6.19
CA PRO A 330 -22.26 -16.49 -5.93
C PRO A 330 -23.38 -16.28 -4.90
N PRO A 331 -23.44 -15.12 -4.22
CA PRO A 331 -24.53 -14.78 -3.33
C PRO A 331 -25.85 -14.56 -4.12
N PRO A 332 -27.03 -14.78 -3.51
CA PRO A 332 -28.31 -14.50 -4.15
C PRO A 332 -28.57 -12.98 -4.22
N ARG A 333 -29.34 -12.54 -5.24
CA ARG A 333 -29.76 -11.13 -5.45
C ARG A 333 -28.59 -10.14 -5.65
N MET A 334 -27.60 -10.56 -6.44
CA MET A 334 -26.45 -9.75 -6.86
C MET A 334 -26.86 -8.42 -7.53
N GLN A 335 -26.14 -7.36 -7.20
CA GLN A 335 -26.06 -6.14 -8.00
C GLN A 335 -25.02 -6.31 -9.12
N VAL A 336 -24.89 -5.31 -10.00
CA VAL A 336 -23.72 -5.18 -10.89
C VAL A 336 -22.58 -4.40 -10.22
N ASP A 337 -22.91 -3.66 -9.17
CA ASP A 337 -21.99 -2.98 -8.27
C ASP A 337 -21.41 -3.97 -7.24
N TRP A 338 -20.08 -4.00 -7.10
CA TRP A 338 -19.38 -4.93 -6.22
C TRP A 338 -18.36 -4.26 -5.30
N ILE A 339 -18.08 -4.94 -4.19
CA ILE A 339 -16.95 -4.67 -3.31
C ILE A 339 -16.21 -5.99 -3.09
N PHE A 340 -14.95 -6.05 -3.47
CA PHE A 340 -14.04 -7.16 -3.22
C PHE A 340 -12.91 -6.73 -2.29
N GLY A 341 -12.40 -7.66 -1.48
CA GLY A 341 -11.26 -7.43 -0.58
C GLY A 341 -10.32 -8.62 -0.63
N SER A 342 -9.01 -8.36 -0.67
CA SER A 342 -7.98 -9.40 -0.64
C SER A 342 -7.91 -10.10 0.72
N THR A 343 -7.07 -11.13 0.83
CA THR A 343 -6.50 -11.58 2.11
C THR A 343 -6.06 -10.37 2.95
N GLY A 344 -6.36 -10.38 4.25
CA GLY A 344 -6.17 -9.23 5.14
C GLY A 344 -7.37 -8.28 5.24
N VAL A 345 -8.45 -8.51 4.47
CA VAL A 345 -9.73 -7.81 4.59
C VAL A 345 -10.84 -8.78 5.02
N ALA A 346 -11.56 -8.44 6.09
CA ALA A 346 -12.81 -9.09 6.48
C ALA A 346 -13.98 -8.11 6.32
N PHE A 347 -15.13 -8.61 5.87
CA PHE A 347 -16.35 -7.80 5.69
C PHE A 347 -17.46 -8.19 6.67
N SER A 348 -18.19 -7.20 7.14
CA SER A 348 -19.46 -7.36 7.86
C SER A 348 -20.50 -6.33 7.39
N ASP A 349 -21.74 -6.51 7.82
CA ASP A 349 -22.82 -5.52 7.65
C ASP A 349 -23.04 -5.06 6.19
N TYR A 350 -22.84 -5.96 5.22
CA TYR A 350 -23.08 -5.67 3.82
C TYR A 350 -24.54 -5.27 3.59
N ALA A 351 -24.73 -4.14 2.92
CA ALA A 351 -26.03 -3.57 2.64
C ALA A 351 -26.10 -3.00 1.22
N VAL A 352 -27.32 -3.03 0.69
CA VAL A 352 -27.70 -2.40 -0.57
C VAL A 352 -28.68 -1.28 -0.21
N THR A 353 -28.20 -0.05 -0.16
CA THR A 353 -29.00 1.12 0.20
C THR A 353 -29.63 1.72 -1.05
N ASP A 354 -30.97 1.73 -1.12
CA ASP A 354 -31.71 2.47 -2.13
C ASP A 354 -31.38 3.97 -2.04
N THR A 355 -31.08 4.59 -3.18
CA THR A 355 -30.71 6.00 -3.30
C THR A 355 -31.84 6.86 -3.91
N GLY A 356 -32.98 6.24 -4.22
CA GLY A 356 -34.21 6.88 -4.66
C GLY A 356 -34.09 7.58 -6.00
N ARG A 357 -33.83 8.90 -5.98
CA ARG A 357 -33.64 9.72 -7.18
C ARG A 357 -32.22 10.30 -7.31
N ALA A 358 -31.28 9.88 -6.48
CA ALA A 358 -29.87 10.25 -6.62
C ALA A 358 -29.22 9.56 -7.83
N SER A 359 -29.47 8.27 -7.98
CA SER A 359 -29.01 7.39 -9.06
C SER A 359 -30.08 6.35 -9.37
N ASP A 360 -30.00 5.70 -10.53
CA ASP A 360 -30.73 4.47 -10.82
C ASP A 360 -30.02 3.20 -10.27
N HIS A 361 -28.83 3.36 -9.71
CA HIS A 361 -28.14 2.35 -8.91
C HIS A 361 -28.39 2.55 -7.41
N ALA A 362 -28.46 1.42 -6.69
CA ALA A 362 -28.34 1.42 -5.24
C ALA A 362 -26.86 1.58 -4.84
N MET A 363 -26.59 2.18 -3.69
CA MET A 363 -25.24 2.20 -3.13
C MET A 363 -25.00 0.88 -2.40
N VAL A 364 -24.03 0.09 -2.87
CA VAL A 364 -23.56 -1.09 -2.13
C VAL A 364 -22.46 -0.66 -1.15
N HIS A 365 -22.54 -1.12 0.09
CA HIS A 365 -21.55 -0.78 1.13
C HIS A 365 -21.42 -1.87 2.17
N SER A 366 -20.31 -1.86 2.91
CA SER A 366 -20.00 -2.82 3.96
C SER A 366 -19.05 -2.22 4.99
N THR A 367 -19.12 -2.70 6.23
CA THR A 367 -18.06 -2.53 7.22
C THR A 367 -16.87 -3.39 6.78
N ALA A 368 -15.73 -2.77 6.50
CA ALA A 368 -14.48 -3.45 6.23
C ALA A 368 -13.58 -3.40 7.47
N THR A 369 -13.01 -4.55 7.83
CA THR A 369 -11.96 -4.67 8.84
C THR A 369 -10.68 -5.08 8.14
N LEU A 370 -9.65 -4.24 8.18
CA LEU A 370 -8.30 -4.73 7.93
C LEU A 370 -7.93 -5.63 9.12
N THR A 371 -7.77 -6.92 8.90
CA THR A 371 -7.26 -7.87 9.90
C THR A 371 -5.74 -7.75 9.95
N GLY A 372 -5.11 -7.94 11.12
CA GLY A 372 -3.65 -8.04 11.18
C GLY A 372 -3.17 -9.23 10.35
N ASP A 373 -1.90 -9.22 9.95
CA ASP A 373 -1.25 -10.44 9.49
C ASP A 373 -1.14 -11.40 10.69
N GLU A 374 -1.54 -12.66 10.52
CA GLU A 374 -1.37 -13.72 11.55
C GLU A 374 0.04 -14.32 11.53
#